data_AF-A0A956BI20-F1
#
_entry.id   AF-A0A956BI20-F1
#
_cell.length_a   1.000
_cell.length_b   1.000
_cell.length_c   1.000
_cell.angle_alpha   90.00
_cell.angle_beta   90.00
_cell.angle_gamma   90.00
#
_symmetry.space_group_name_H-M   'P 1'
#
loop_
_entity.id
_entity.type
_entity.pdbx_description
1 polymer ?
#
loop_
_entity_poly.entity_id
_entity_poly.type
_entity_poly.pdbx_seq_one_letter_code
_entity_poly.pdbx_strand_id
1 'polypeptide(L)'
;MLRLKAKRRRPFRAALLTATLLAIVIAYFNAHPIALSTENARAEGTLESSTGSQDVDVLVVLWGHQIAHSSESRDYDAIDKSWAWVETVRREIGPVAVIEPDELTQRLLERYHVVVVTHSAAVHDQMDSQVHIFEHFVSHGGTLILERPQGAMRTAFSADGLGGTRTPTQVTAANGVTDDVAEALRQVPLRTKFIGSTGPLEGSETLLSMDGAPVLYRLERSGGHVVTVDFDYGAALYNLMQGCPSGEGFEVRDSQSPPSVDRLVCDDRLRQSE
;
A
#
# COMPACT_ATOMS: atom_id res chain seq x y z
N MET A 1 60.68 -10.56 40.71
CA MET A 1 59.64 -11.38 40.04
C MET A 1 58.27 -10.77 40.29
N LEU A 2 57.44 -10.71 39.23
CA LEU A 2 55.97 -10.57 39.20
C LEU A 2 55.32 -9.23 39.61
N ARG A 3 55.37 -8.24 38.70
CA ARG A 3 54.37 -7.17 38.58
C ARG A 3 53.54 -7.43 37.31
N LEU A 4 52.42 -8.14 37.41
CA LEU A 4 51.53 -8.40 36.27
C LEU A 4 50.08 -7.98 36.57
N LYS A 5 49.58 -7.11 35.70
CA LYS A 5 48.19 -6.97 35.21
C LYS A 5 47.11 -6.45 36.18
N ALA A 6 47.20 -5.17 36.55
CA ALA A 6 46.07 -4.41 37.09
C ALA A 6 45.17 -3.73 36.03
N LYS A 7 45.46 -3.88 34.72
CA LYS A 7 44.81 -3.07 33.66
C LYS A 7 43.57 -3.70 32.99
N ARG A 8 43.15 -4.92 33.35
CA ARG A 8 42.06 -5.67 32.65
C ARG A 8 40.70 -5.67 33.36
N ARG A 9 40.57 -5.07 34.55
CA ARG A 9 39.32 -5.08 35.34
C ARG A 9 38.37 -3.89 35.09
N ARG A 10 38.85 -2.81 34.45
CA ARG A 10 38.02 -1.63 34.12
C ARG A 10 36.92 -1.90 33.08
N PRO A 11 37.17 -2.57 31.94
CA PRO A 11 36.11 -2.79 30.94
C PRO A 11 35.04 -3.76 31.45
N PHE A 12 35.42 -4.76 32.25
CA PHE A 12 34.47 -5.70 32.84
C PHE A 12 33.54 -5.03 33.85
N ARG A 13 34.07 -4.11 34.68
CA ARG A 13 33.24 -3.31 35.60
C ARG A 13 32.30 -2.37 34.85
N ALA A 14 32.76 -1.76 33.75
CA ALA A 14 31.91 -0.94 32.91
C ALA A 14 30.78 -1.77 32.26
N ALA A 15 31.12 -2.92 31.66
CA ALA A 15 30.12 -3.81 31.06
C ALA A 15 29.09 -4.32 32.08
N LEU A 16 29.54 -4.68 33.29
CA LEU A 16 28.65 -5.10 34.37
C LEU A 16 27.71 -3.96 34.79
N LEU A 17 28.24 -2.74 34.99
CA LEU A 17 27.42 -1.58 35.33
C LEU A 17 26.41 -1.25 34.23
N THR A 18 26.80 -1.32 32.96
CA THR A 18 25.89 -1.09 31.84
C THR A 18 24.80 -2.15 31.79
N ALA A 19 25.14 -3.43 31.99
CA ALA A 19 24.16 -4.52 32.03
C ALA A 19 23.19 -4.37 33.21
N THR A 20 23.69 -3.99 34.39
CA THR A 20 22.85 -3.70 35.56
C THR A 20 21.93 -2.52 35.31
N LEU A 21 22.44 -1.43 34.73
CA LEU A 21 21.64 -0.24 34.41
C LEU A 21 20.54 -0.59 33.39
N LEU A 22 20.87 -1.37 32.36
CA LEU A 22 19.92 -1.82 31.35
C LEU A 22 18.83 -2.70 31.96
N ALA A 23 19.21 -3.65 32.83
CA ALA A 23 18.25 -4.50 33.54
C ALA A 23 17.31 -3.69 34.43
N ILE A 24 17.82 -2.66 35.11
CA ILE A 24 17.00 -1.74 35.92
C ILE A 24 16.03 -0.95 35.03
N VAL A 25 16.48 -0.44 33.89
CA VAL A 25 15.62 0.30 32.94
C VAL A 25 14.52 -0.61 32.38
N ILE A 26 14.85 -1.84 32.00
CA ILE A 26 13.88 -2.83 31.52
C ILE A 26 12.87 -3.16 32.64
N ALA A 27 13.35 -3.44 33.85
CA ALA A 27 12.48 -3.72 34.99
C ALA A 27 11.57 -2.53 35.34
N TYR A 28 12.09 -1.30 35.22
CA TYR A 28 11.32 -0.07 35.41
C TYR A 28 10.21 0.07 34.37
N PHE A 29 10.49 -0.13 33.08
CA PHE A 29 9.45 -0.08 32.04
C PHE A 29 8.44 -1.22 32.15
N ASN A 30 8.83 -2.37 32.71
CA ASN A 30 7.92 -3.49 32.95
C ASN A 30 6.99 -3.22 34.16
N ALA A 31 7.52 -2.61 35.22
CA ALA A 31 6.74 -2.24 36.41
C ALA A 31 5.91 -0.96 36.22
N HIS A 32 6.35 -0.08 35.33
CA HIS A 32 5.68 1.14 34.93
C HIS A 32 5.50 1.12 33.42
N PRO A 33 4.57 0.28 32.91
CA PRO A 33 4.23 0.30 31.51
C PRO A 33 3.87 1.74 31.15
N ILE A 34 4.53 2.27 30.11
CA ILE A 34 4.18 3.57 29.57
C ILE A 34 2.76 3.41 29.02
N ALA A 35 1.78 3.72 29.83
CA ALA A 35 0.43 3.95 29.38
C ALA A 35 0.51 5.21 28.53
N LEU A 36 0.74 5.05 27.23
CA LEU A 36 0.38 6.06 26.27
C LEU A 36 -1.12 6.19 26.44
N SER A 37 -1.55 7.24 27.15
CA SER A 37 -2.94 7.64 27.14
C SER A 37 -3.27 7.90 25.67
N THR A 38 -3.87 6.91 25.02
CA THR A 38 -4.79 7.14 23.92
C THR A 38 -6.00 7.83 24.56
N GLU A 39 -5.78 9.04 25.07
CA GLU A 39 -6.83 10.03 25.03
C GLU A 39 -7.26 10.01 23.58
N ASN A 40 -8.50 9.60 23.38
CA ASN A 40 -9.23 9.75 22.15
C ASN A 40 -9.34 11.24 21.83
N ALA A 41 -8.22 11.90 21.54
CA ALA A 41 -8.15 12.48 20.24
C ALA A 41 -8.48 11.33 19.28
N ARG A 42 -9.77 11.22 18.95
CA ARG A 42 -10.11 11.36 17.54
C ARG A 42 -9.18 12.47 17.05
N ALA A 43 -8.02 12.08 16.54
CA ALA A 43 -7.65 12.63 15.27
C ALA A 43 -8.87 12.31 14.40
N GLU A 44 -9.86 13.22 14.40
CA GLU A 44 -10.34 13.73 13.13
C GLU A 44 -9.07 13.78 12.31
N GLY A 45 -8.94 12.81 11.39
CA GLY A 45 -7.77 12.69 10.56
C GLY A 45 -7.56 14.10 10.08
N THR A 46 -6.55 14.75 10.64
CA THR A 46 -6.16 16.05 10.17
C THR A 46 -5.52 15.61 8.86
N LEU A 47 -6.34 15.58 7.81
CA LEU A 47 -5.92 15.92 6.46
C LEU A 47 -4.87 16.97 6.73
N GLU A 48 -3.60 16.61 6.56
CA GLU A 48 -2.52 17.58 6.64
C GLU A 48 -2.99 18.67 5.72
N SER A 49 -3.53 19.72 6.33
CA SER A 49 -4.24 20.74 5.62
C SER A 49 -3.07 21.44 5.00
N SER A 50 -2.80 21.13 3.73
CA SER A 50 -1.77 21.74 2.91
C SER A 50 -2.17 23.21 2.70
N THR A 51 -2.18 23.96 3.80
CA THR A 51 -2.39 25.39 3.92
C THR A 51 -1.00 26.02 3.96
N GLY A 52 -0.15 25.57 3.04
CA GLY A 52 1.25 25.90 2.99
C GLY A 52 1.83 25.44 1.67
N SER A 53 1.44 26.13 0.59
CA SER A 53 2.29 26.46 -0.57
C SER A 53 3.42 25.48 -0.91
N GLN A 54 3.14 24.18 -0.94
CA GLN A 54 3.94 23.20 -1.65
C GLN A 54 3.18 22.88 -2.92
N ASP A 55 3.84 23.05 -4.06
CA ASP A 55 3.33 22.62 -5.35
C ASP A 55 3.26 21.09 -5.30
N VAL A 56 2.07 20.57 -5.05
CA VAL A 56 1.79 19.14 -5.04
C VAL A 56 1.29 18.78 -6.44
N ASP A 57 2.04 17.94 -7.16
CA ASP A 57 1.73 17.57 -8.55
C ASP A 57 0.81 16.34 -8.66
N VAL A 58 0.71 15.54 -7.60
CA VAL A 58 0.00 14.26 -7.60
C VAL A 58 -1.16 14.28 -6.61
N LEU A 59 -2.34 13.92 -7.11
CA LEU A 59 -3.55 13.70 -6.35
C LEU A 59 -3.88 12.21 -6.31
N VAL A 60 -4.19 11.68 -5.12
CA VAL A 60 -4.73 10.34 -4.94
C VAL A 60 -6.16 10.47 -4.43
N VAL A 61 -7.12 9.96 -5.20
CA VAL A 61 -8.52 9.82 -4.80
C VAL A 61 -8.64 8.46 -4.11
N LEU A 62 -9.04 8.48 -2.84
CA LEU A 62 -9.08 7.31 -1.98
C LEU A 62 -10.28 7.40 -1.04
N TRP A 63 -11.03 6.31 -0.88
CA TRP A 63 -12.20 6.29 -0.03
C TRP A 63 -11.89 5.61 1.30
N GLY A 64 -11.66 6.42 2.34
CA GLY A 64 -11.24 5.93 3.66
C GLY A 64 -12.26 4.99 4.31
N HIS A 65 -13.56 5.24 4.08
CA HIS A 65 -14.63 4.39 4.59
C HIS A 65 -14.54 2.94 4.05
N GLN A 66 -14.25 2.74 2.75
CA GLN A 66 -14.09 1.40 2.19
C GLN A 66 -12.90 0.67 2.80
N ILE A 67 -11.78 1.37 3.00
CA ILE A 67 -10.60 0.79 3.62
C ILE A 67 -10.91 0.37 5.05
N ALA A 68 -11.50 1.27 5.84
CA ALA A 68 -11.90 0.97 7.21
C ALA A 68 -12.88 -0.20 7.28
N HIS A 69 -13.92 -0.21 6.44
CA HIS A 69 -14.91 -1.28 6.40
C HIS A 69 -14.28 -2.63 6.00
N SER A 70 -13.44 -2.64 4.98
CA SER A 70 -12.76 -3.87 4.53
C SER A 70 -11.79 -4.42 5.57
N SER A 71 -11.23 -3.56 6.44
CA SER A 71 -10.32 -3.98 7.52
C SER A 71 -10.99 -4.80 8.62
N GLU A 72 -12.32 -4.76 8.71
CA GLU A 72 -13.12 -5.60 9.61
C GLU A 72 -13.21 -7.06 9.11
N SER A 73 -12.85 -7.31 7.84
CA SER A 73 -12.83 -8.64 7.26
C SER A 73 -11.76 -9.51 7.92
N ARG A 74 -12.13 -10.77 8.20
CA ARG A 74 -11.16 -11.81 8.60
C ARG A 74 -10.42 -12.42 7.40
N ASP A 75 -10.90 -12.16 6.18
CA ASP A 75 -10.24 -12.57 4.96
C ASP A 75 -9.22 -11.52 4.54
N TYR A 76 -7.93 -11.86 4.64
CA TYR A 76 -6.81 -10.99 4.25
C TYR A 76 -6.91 -10.53 2.79
N ASP A 77 -7.45 -11.37 1.90
CA ASP A 77 -7.60 -11.08 0.47
C ASP A 77 -8.81 -10.17 0.17
N ALA A 78 -9.62 -9.86 1.19
CA ALA A 78 -10.73 -8.92 1.11
C ALA A 78 -10.40 -7.54 1.71
N ILE A 79 -9.29 -7.42 2.46
CA ILE A 79 -8.82 -6.14 3.01
C ILE A 79 -8.32 -5.27 1.86
N ASP A 80 -8.90 -4.07 1.72
CA ASP A 80 -8.48 -3.07 0.76
C ASP A 80 -7.13 -2.46 1.16
N LYS A 81 -6.19 -2.48 0.21
CA LYS A 81 -4.81 -2.03 0.42
C LYS A 81 -4.48 -0.79 -0.43
N SER A 82 -5.50 -0.05 -0.85
CA SER A 82 -5.38 1.15 -1.70
C SER A 82 -4.46 2.23 -1.10
N TRP A 83 -4.31 2.28 0.23
CA TRP A 83 -3.37 3.21 0.88
C TRP A 83 -1.91 3.03 0.42
N ALA A 84 -1.57 1.85 -0.13
CA ALA A 84 -0.28 1.61 -0.78
C ALA A 84 0.03 2.66 -1.86
N TRP A 85 -0.96 3.18 -2.59
CA TRP A 85 -0.73 4.23 -3.58
C TRP A 85 -0.22 5.52 -2.96
N VAL A 86 -0.78 5.92 -1.82
CA VAL A 86 -0.35 7.12 -1.09
C VAL A 86 1.10 6.98 -0.66
N GLU A 87 1.46 5.82 -0.08
CA GLU A 87 2.84 5.57 0.35
C GLU A 87 3.83 5.46 -0.82
N THR A 88 3.44 4.78 -1.92
CA THR A 88 4.27 4.68 -3.12
C THR A 88 4.54 6.06 -3.70
N VAL A 89 3.51 6.89 -3.92
CA VAL A 89 3.70 8.24 -4.47
C VAL A 89 4.55 9.08 -3.52
N ARG A 90 4.25 9.04 -2.21
CA ARG A 90 5.00 9.79 -1.21
C ARG A 90 6.49 9.45 -1.22
N ARG A 91 6.81 8.18 -1.35
CA ARG A 91 8.18 7.66 -1.29
C ARG A 91 8.96 7.84 -2.59
N GLU A 92 8.32 7.59 -3.73
CA GLU A 92 8.99 7.51 -5.03
C GLU A 92 8.92 8.82 -5.83
N ILE A 93 7.91 9.67 -5.59
CA ILE A 93 7.69 10.91 -6.33
C ILE A 93 7.87 12.13 -5.41
N GLY A 94 7.21 12.14 -4.24
CA GLY A 94 7.26 13.28 -3.31
C GLY A 94 5.88 13.58 -2.71
N PRO A 95 5.65 14.84 -2.25
CA PRO A 95 4.37 15.23 -1.63
C PRO A 95 3.15 14.81 -2.46
N VAL A 96 2.11 14.35 -1.77
CA VAL A 96 0.88 13.82 -2.39
C VAL A 96 -0.33 14.42 -1.69
N ALA A 97 -1.31 14.86 -2.48
CA ALA A 97 -2.61 15.27 -1.99
C ALA A 97 -3.53 14.06 -1.97
N VAL A 98 -4.34 13.91 -0.92
CA VAL A 98 -5.31 12.82 -0.80
C VAL A 98 -6.68 13.44 -0.58
N ILE A 99 -7.67 12.98 -1.35
CA ILE A 99 -9.06 13.42 -1.23
C ILE A 99 -10.00 12.23 -1.27
N GLU A 100 -11.20 12.42 -0.74
CA GLU A 100 -12.30 11.47 -0.91
C GLU A 100 -13.08 11.71 -2.23
N PRO A 101 -13.79 10.71 -2.75
CA PRO A 101 -14.60 10.85 -3.97
C PRO A 101 -15.63 12.00 -3.92
N ASP A 102 -16.18 12.29 -2.74
CA ASP A 102 -17.17 13.37 -2.54
C ASP A 102 -16.56 14.78 -2.68
N GLU A 103 -15.24 14.90 -2.56
CA GLU A 103 -14.52 16.18 -2.71
C GLU A 103 -14.09 16.43 -4.16
N LEU A 104 -14.29 15.45 -5.05
CA LEU A 104 -13.85 15.52 -6.43
C LEU A 104 -14.61 16.62 -7.19
N THR A 105 -13.87 17.58 -7.71
CA THR A 105 -14.41 18.61 -8.60
C THR A 105 -13.44 18.85 -9.76
N GLN A 106 -13.97 19.29 -10.89
CA GLN A 106 -13.12 19.60 -12.05
C GLN A 106 -12.05 20.65 -11.74
N ARG A 107 -12.42 21.72 -11.03
CA ARG A 107 -11.48 22.78 -10.60
C ARG A 107 -10.35 22.27 -9.71
N LEU A 108 -10.62 21.22 -8.94
CA LEU A 108 -9.60 20.61 -8.11
C LEU A 108 -8.59 19.84 -8.96
N LEU A 109 -9.05 19.06 -9.95
CA LEU A 109 -8.16 18.29 -10.84
C LEU A 109 -7.25 19.19 -11.68
N GLU A 110 -7.72 20.39 -12.06
CA GLU A 110 -6.93 21.39 -12.81
C GLU A 110 -5.67 21.87 -12.07
N ARG A 111 -5.53 21.58 -10.77
CA ARG A 111 -4.37 21.94 -9.97
C ARG A 111 -3.25 20.90 -9.98
N TYR A 112 -3.52 19.71 -10.51
CA TYR A 112 -2.61 18.57 -10.46
C TYR A 112 -2.22 18.12 -11.87
N HIS A 113 -1.09 17.44 -11.99
CA HIS A 113 -0.61 16.87 -13.25
C HIS A 113 -0.92 15.37 -13.34
N VAL A 114 -0.97 14.70 -12.19
CA VAL A 114 -1.26 13.27 -12.08
C VAL A 114 -2.40 13.05 -11.10
N VAL A 115 -3.38 12.24 -11.49
CA VAL A 115 -4.51 11.83 -10.64
C VAL A 115 -4.55 10.33 -10.60
N VAL A 116 -4.50 9.75 -9.41
CA VAL A 116 -4.65 8.31 -9.16
C VAL A 116 -6.03 8.07 -8.56
N VAL A 117 -6.85 7.25 -9.21
CA VAL A 117 -8.11 6.75 -8.65
C VAL A 117 -7.88 5.32 -8.22
N THR A 118 -7.89 5.09 -6.91
CA THR A 118 -7.63 3.79 -6.30
C THR A 118 -8.81 2.84 -6.46
N HIS A 119 -8.61 1.54 -6.20
CA HIS A 119 -9.71 0.58 -6.16
C HIS A 119 -10.79 0.97 -5.14
N SER A 120 -10.40 1.41 -3.93
CA SER A 120 -11.33 1.88 -2.90
C SER A 120 -12.19 3.06 -3.37
N ALA A 121 -11.63 4.00 -4.12
CA ALA A 121 -12.40 5.09 -4.70
C ALA A 121 -13.30 4.61 -5.84
N ALA A 122 -12.81 3.72 -6.71
CA ALA A 122 -13.52 3.25 -7.90
C ALA A 122 -14.83 2.50 -7.60
N VAL A 123 -15.01 1.98 -6.38
CA VAL A 123 -16.26 1.33 -5.94
C VAL A 123 -17.29 2.31 -5.36
N HIS A 124 -16.95 3.59 -5.24
CA HIS A 124 -17.87 4.60 -4.72
C HIS A 124 -18.94 4.98 -5.76
N ASP A 125 -20.21 4.97 -5.36
CA ASP A 125 -21.37 5.12 -6.25
C ASP A 125 -21.35 6.39 -7.12
N GLN A 126 -20.73 7.48 -6.65
CA GLN A 126 -20.67 8.73 -7.41
C GLN A 126 -19.66 8.72 -8.56
N MET A 127 -18.67 7.81 -8.55
CA MET A 127 -17.58 7.83 -9.53
C MET A 127 -18.08 7.69 -10.97
N ASP A 128 -19.12 6.88 -11.19
CA ASP A 128 -19.72 6.70 -12.51
C ASP A 128 -20.34 8.00 -13.06
N SER A 129 -20.88 8.85 -12.18
CA SER A 129 -21.44 10.15 -12.58
C SER A 129 -20.36 11.20 -12.88
N GLN A 130 -19.15 10.99 -12.37
CA GLN A 130 -18.02 11.93 -12.44
C GLN A 130 -17.05 11.65 -13.60
N VAL A 131 -17.28 10.63 -14.43
CA VAL A 131 -16.42 10.26 -15.58
C VAL A 131 -16.05 11.46 -16.46
N HIS A 132 -17.00 12.35 -16.72
CA HIS A 132 -16.80 13.54 -17.55
C HIS A 132 -15.71 14.49 -17.00
N ILE A 133 -15.53 14.54 -15.68
CA ILE A 133 -14.49 15.35 -15.02
C ILE A 133 -13.10 14.80 -15.36
N PHE A 134 -12.96 13.46 -15.38
CA PHE A 134 -11.72 12.79 -15.75
C PHE A 134 -11.44 12.90 -17.25
N GLU A 135 -12.46 12.82 -18.11
CA GLU A 135 -12.29 13.06 -19.55
C GLU A 135 -11.80 14.49 -19.82
N HIS A 136 -12.36 15.49 -19.11
CA HIS A 136 -11.90 16.85 -19.17
C HIS A 136 -10.43 16.97 -18.74
N PHE A 137 -10.07 16.39 -17.59
CA PHE A 137 -8.70 16.39 -17.07
C PHE A 137 -7.68 15.80 -18.07
N VAL A 138 -7.97 14.62 -18.63
CA VAL A 138 -7.08 13.96 -19.60
C VAL A 138 -6.97 14.77 -20.90
N SER A 139 -8.07 15.34 -21.38
CA SER A 139 -8.05 16.17 -22.60
C SER A 139 -7.29 17.49 -22.48
N HIS A 140 -6.93 17.89 -21.27
CA HIS A 140 -6.08 19.05 -20.98
C HIS A 140 -4.62 18.65 -20.64
N GLY A 141 -4.22 17.42 -20.97
CA GLY A 141 -2.84 16.94 -20.80
C GLY A 141 -2.56 16.25 -19.47
N GLY A 142 -3.59 16.02 -18.63
CA GLY A 142 -3.45 15.30 -17.38
C GLY A 142 -3.10 13.82 -17.56
N THR A 143 -2.41 13.25 -16.58
CA THR A 143 -2.18 11.79 -16.49
C THR A 143 -3.11 11.17 -15.45
N LEU A 144 -4.02 10.33 -15.91
CA LEU A 144 -4.98 9.61 -15.06
C LEU A 144 -4.51 8.17 -14.86
N ILE A 145 -4.34 7.74 -13.62
CA ILE A 145 -4.04 6.35 -13.25
C ILE A 145 -5.30 5.76 -12.62
N LEU A 146 -5.80 4.65 -13.16
CA LEU A 146 -7.00 3.97 -12.70
C LEU A 146 -6.67 2.57 -12.19
N GLU A 147 -6.85 2.32 -10.90
CA GLU A 147 -6.73 0.98 -10.34
C GLU A 147 -8.08 0.26 -10.39
N ARG A 148 -8.12 -0.88 -11.09
CA ARG A 148 -9.28 -1.78 -11.21
C ARG A 148 -10.60 -1.01 -11.41
N PRO A 149 -10.69 -0.12 -12.41
CA PRO A 149 -11.89 0.67 -12.63
C PRO A 149 -13.10 -0.23 -12.94
N GLN A 150 -14.27 0.25 -12.60
CA GLN A 150 -15.56 -0.42 -12.82
C GLN A 150 -16.53 0.56 -13.50
N GLY A 151 -17.72 0.05 -13.84
CA GLY A 151 -18.81 0.88 -14.36
C GLY A 151 -18.42 1.75 -15.54
N ALA A 152 -18.85 3.01 -15.49
CA ALA A 152 -18.64 3.98 -16.55
C ALA A 152 -17.17 4.40 -16.69
N MET A 153 -16.39 4.38 -15.59
CA MET A 153 -14.94 4.62 -15.64
C MET A 153 -14.22 3.55 -16.48
N ARG A 154 -14.57 2.26 -16.30
CA ARG A 154 -14.02 1.19 -17.13
C ARG A 154 -14.40 1.38 -18.59
N THR A 155 -15.68 1.61 -18.87
CA THR A 155 -16.16 1.77 -20.25
C THR A 155 -15.47 2.93 -20.97
N ALA A 156 -15.13 4.01 -20.26
CA ALA A 156 -14.51 5.19 -20.86
C ALA A 156 -13.01 5.03 -21.13
N PHE A 157 -12.29 4.25 -20.32
CA PHE A 157 -10.82 4.33 -20.25
C PHE A 157 -10.08 2.98 -20.26
N SER A 158 -10.79 1.87 -20.12
CA SER A 158 -10.19 0.58 -19.82
C SER A 158 -10.72 -0.53 -20.73
N ALA A 159 -9.99 -1.64 -20.76
CA ALA A 159 -10.40 -2.84 -21.48
C ALA A 159 -11.68 -3.46 -20.88
N ASP A 160 -12.31 -4.34 -21.66
CA ASP A 160 -13.69 -4.81 -21.45
C ASP A 160 -13.95 -5.49 -20.08
N GLY A 161 -12.92 -6.03 -19.43
CA GLY A 161 -13.05 -6.77 -18.19
C GLY A 161 -13.89 -8.05 -18.30
N LEU A 162 -14.24 -8.51 -19.51
CA LEU A 162 -15.12 -9.67 -19.75
C LEU A 162 -14.51 -10.99 -19.25
N GLY A 163 -13.22 -10.98 -18.97
CA GLY A 163 -12.51 -12.08 -18.37
C GLY A 163 -12.76 -12.26 -16.87
N GLY A 164 -13.41 -11.30 -16.19
CA GLY A 164 -13.76 -11.37 -14.77
C GLY A 164 -12.56 -11.27 -13.83
N THR A 165 -12.83 -11.35 -12.52
CA THR A 165 -11.77 -11.30 -11.50
C THR A 165 -11.07 -12.65 -11.36
N ARG A 166 -9.73 -12.66 -11.37
CA ARG A 166 -8.90 -13.87 -11.30
C ARG A 166 -7.68 -13.64 -10.40
N THR A 167 -7.11 -14.73 -9.89
CA THR A 167 -5.79 -14.72 -9.24
C THR A 167 -4.75 -15.09 -10.30
N PRO A 168 -3.72 -14.25 -10.54
CA PRO A 168 -2.72 -14.53 -11.55
C PRO A 168 -1.76 -15.62 -11.09
N THR A 169 -1.25 -16.40 -12.04
CA THR A 169 -0.18 -17.38 -11.77
C THR A 169 1.21 -16.80 -12.04
N GLN A 170 1.35 -16.00 -13.11
CA GLN A 170 2.64 -15.43 -13.51
C GLN A 170 2.49 -14.16 -14.35
N VAL A 171 3.53 -13.34 -14.34
CA VAL A 171 3.71 -12.30 -15.38
C VAL A 171 4.11 -13.02 -16.67
N THR A 172 3.40 -12.73 -17.75
CA THR A 172 3.63 -13.34 -19.08
C THR A 172 4.31 -12.41 -20.07
N ALA A 173 4.14 -11.10 -19.90
CA ALA A 173 4.83 -10.09 -20.70
C ALA A 173 5.05 -8.81 -19.86
N ALA A 174 6.19 -8.16 -20.07
CA ALA A 174 6.54 -6.86 -19.50
C ALA A 174 7.28 -6.06 -20.59
N ASN A 175 6.65 -4.99 -21.08
CA ASN A 175 7.15 -4.13 -22.15
C ASN A 175 7.70 -2.82 -21.57
N GLY A 176 8.67 -2.21 -22.26
CA GLY A 176 9.25 -0.94 -21.83
C GLY A 176 10.23 -1.04 -20.66
N VAL A 177 10.64 -2.25 -20.28
CA VAL A 177 11.67 -2.53 -19.27
C VAL A 177 12.84 -3.29 -19.88
N THR A 178 13.99 -3.34 -19.19
CA THR A 178 15.13 -4.15 -19.62
C THR A 178 14.83 -5.65 -19.47
N ASP A 179 15.55 -6.49 -20.22
CA ASP A 179 15.37 -7.95 -20.18
C ASP A 179 15.55 -8.53 -18.77
N ASP A 180 16.52 -8.02 -18.01
CA ASP A 180 16.77 -8.44 -16.62
C ASP A 180 15.56 -8.14 -15.71
N VAL A 181 14.93 -6.97 -15.90
CA VAL A 181 13.73 -6.59 -15.14
C VAL A 181 12.53 -7.42 -15.57
N ALA A 182 12.38 -7.65 -16.88
CA ALA A 182 11.31 -8.51 -17.40
C ALA A 182 11.41 -9.94 -16.85
N GLU A 183 12.62 -10.51 -16.79
CA GLU A 183 12.86 -11.84 -16.24
C GLU A 183 12.62 -11.87 -14.73
N ALA A 184 13.08 -10.84 -13.99
CA ALA A 184 12.78 -10.72 -12.56
C ALA A 184 11.27 -10.68 -12.29
N LEU A 185 10.50 -9.91 -13.08
CA LEU A 185 9.05 -9.81 -12.96
C LEU A 185 8.33 -11.15 -13.17
N ARG A 186 8.82 -12.02 -14.07
CA ARG A 186 8.25 -13.37 -14.27
C ARG A 186 8.41 -14.27 -13.05
N GLN A 187 9.40 -14.00 -12.20
CA GLN A 187 9.68 -14.77 -11.00
C GLN A 187 9.00 -14.20 -9.75
N VAL A 188 8.38 -13.01 -9.84
CA VAL A 188 7.69 -12.39 -8.71
C VAL A 188 6.46 -13.22 -8.34
N PRO A 189 6.31 -13.61 -7.05
CA PRO A 189 5.09 -14.27 -6.60
C PRO A 189 3.92 -13.28 -6.66
N LEU A 190 3.00 -13.50 -7.60
CA LEU A 190 1.84 -12.64 -7.78
C LEU A 190 0.69 -13.04 -6.86
N ARG A 191 0.72 -12.56 -5.61
CA ARG A 191 -0.43 -12.65 -4.71
C ARG A 191 -1.25 -11.38 -4.82
N THR A 192 -2.10 -11.33 -5.82
CA THR A 192 -3.03 -10.22 -6.09
C THR A 192 -4.26 -10.78 -6.82
N LYS A 193 -5.26 -9.93 -7.07
CA LYS A 193 -6.39 -10.24 -7.95
C LYS A 193 -6.37 -9.24 -9.11
N PHE A 194 -6.73 -9.69 -10.29
CA PHE A 194 -6.85 -8.83 -11.47
C PHE A 194 -8.17 -9.03 -12.20
N ILE A 195 -8.60 -8.01 -12.92
CA ILE A 195 -9.75 -8.03 -13.81
C ILE A 195 -9.24 -8.38 -15.20
N GLY A 196 -9.46 -9.62 -15.62
CA GLY A 196 -9.05 -10.09 -16.93
C GLY A 196 -9.90 -9.47 -18.03
N SER A 197 -9.28 -9.09 -19.13
CA SER A 197 -9.97 -8.65 -20.35
C SER A 197 -9.73 -9.65 -21.48
N THR A 198 -10.64 -9.70 -22.46
CA THR A 198 -10.48 -10.62 -23.62
C THR A 198 -9.51 -10.09 -24.68
N GLY A 199 -9.23 -8.79 -24.64
CA GLY A 199 -8.22 -8.12 -25.44
C GLY A 199 -7.86 -6.76 -24.84
N PRO A 200 -6.82 -6.09 -25.36
CA PRO A 200 -6.48 -4.73 -24.97
C PRO A 200 -7.55 -3.74 -25.47
N LEU A 201 -7.64 -2.58 -24.82
CA LEU A 201 -8.43 -1.47 -25.33
C LEU A 201 -7.85 -0.97 -26.66
N GLU A 202 -8.70 -0.64 -27.64
CA GLU A 202 -8.24 -0.11 -28.93
C GLU A 202 -7.39 1.16 -28.74
N GLY A 203 -6.25 1.23 -29.44
CA GLY A 203 -5.32 2.36 -29.32
C GLY A 203 -4.48 2.38 -28.03
N SER A 204 -4.64 1.39 -27.14
CA SER A 204 -3.79 1.26 -25.95
C SER A 204 -2.51 0.48 -26.21
N GLU A 205 -1.46 0.82 -25.48
CA GLU A 205 -0.21 0.09 -25.39
C GLU A 205 -0.21 -0.77 -24.12
N THR A 206 -0.13 -2.09 -24.29
CA THR A 206 0.02 -3.02 -23.16
C THR A 206 1.45 -2.98 -22.62
N LEU A 207 1.60 -2.67 -21.33
CA LEU A 207 2.88 -2.61 -20.63
C LEU A 207 3.14 -3.88 -19.80
N LEU A 208 2.10 -4.49 -19.23
CA LEU A 208 2.21 -5.72 -18.45
C LEU A 208 1.04 -6.65 -18.76
N SER A 209 1.32 -7.95 -18.88
CA SER A 209 0.32 -9.01 -19.00
C SER A 209 0.51 -10.09 -17.95
N MET A 210 -0.58 -10.56 -17.35
CA MET A 210 -0.61 -11.71 -16.44
C MET A 210 -1.47 -12.81 -17.05
N ASP A 211 -0.94 -14.03 -17.08
CA ASP A 211 -1.61 -15.20 -17.70
C ASP A 211 -2.16 -14.92 -19.12
N GLY A 212 -1.43 -14.12 -19.91
CA GLY A 212 -1.81 -13.73 -21.27
C GLY A 212 -2.83 -12.59 -21.38
N ALA A 213 -3.42 -12.13 -20.28
CA ALA A 213 -4.35 -10.99 -20.26
C ALA A 213 -3.60 -9.67 -19.98
N PRO A 214 -3.96 -8.55 -20.65
CA PRO A 214 -3.39 -7.24 -20.34
C PRO A 214 -3.86 -6.78 -18.95
N VAL A 215 -2.93 -6.33 -18.12
CA VAL A 215 -3.22 -5.87 -16.74
C VAL A 215 -2.61 -4.50 -16.40
N LEU A 216 -1.67 -4.02 -17.21
CA LEU A 216 -1.19 -2.65 -17.16
C LEU A 216 -1.11 -2.15 -18.60
N TYR A 217 -1.80 -1.07 -18.91
CA TYR A 217 -1.79 -0.51 -20.25
C TYR A 217 -2.01 0.99 -20.22
N ARG A 218 -1.48 1.65 -21.23
CA ARG A 218 -1.51 3.10 -21.41
C ARG A 218 -2.34 3.44 -22.65
N LEU A 219 -3.28 4.36 -22.51
CA LEU A 219 -4.01 4.98 -23.61
C LEU A 219 -3.59 6.44 -23.70
N GLU A 220 -3.14 6.88 -24.88
CA GLU A 220 -2.96 8.30 -25.16
C GLU A 220 -4.26 8.90 -25.66
N ARG A 221 -4.73 9.98 -25.04
CA ARG A 221 -6.00 10.61 -25.41
C ARG A 221 -5.89 12.13 -25.30
N SER A 222 -6.13 12.81 -26.42
CA SER A 222 -6.23 14.28 -26.49
C SER A 222 -5.07 15.03 -25.81
N GLY A 223 -3.84 14.50 -25.91
CA GLY A 223 -2.64 15.13 -25.35
C GLY A 223 -2.33 14.76 -23.89
N GLY A 224 -3.20 14.02 -23.21
CA GLY A 224 -2.94 13.40 -21.92
C GLY A 224 -2.81 11.88 -22.01
N HIS A 225 -2.69 11.25 -20.84
CA HIS A 225 -2.48 9.81 -20.72
C HIS A 225 -3.45 9.19 -19.73
N VAL A 226 -3.91 7.98 -20.02
CA VAL A 226 -4.62 7.14 -19.06
C VAL A 226 -3.86 5.84 -18.89
N VAL A 227 -3.51 5.51 -17.66
CA VAL A 227 -2.84 4.26 -17.29
C VAL A 227 -3.82 3.44 -16.47
N THR A 228 -4.26 2.31 -17.00
CA THR A 228 -5.10 1.38 -16.23
C THR A 228 -4.23 0.30 -15.60
N VAL A 229 -4.43 0.10 -14.30
CA VAL A 229 -3.84 -0.98 -13.50
C VAL A 229 -4.97 -1.94 -13.13
N ASP A 230 -5.14 -2.99 -13.92
CA ASP A 230 -6.26 -3.94 -13.79
C ASP A 230 -6.02 -5.00 -12.69
N PHE A 231 -4.95 -4.89 -11.91
CA PHE A 231 -4.69 -5.73 -10.74
C PHE A 231 -4.64 -4.90 -9.46
N ASP A 232 -4.83 -5.56 -8.31
CA ASP A 232 -4.73 -4.92 -6.99
C ASP A 232 -3.25 -4.64 -6.69
N TYR A 233 -2.86 -3.39 -6.95
CA TYR A 233 -1.49 -2.92 -6.80
C TYR A 233 -1.07 -2.94 -5.34
N GLY A 234 -1.97 -2.52 -4.45
CA GLY A 234 -1.71 -2.53 -3.02
C GLY A 234 -1.40 -3.93 -2.51
N ALA A 235 -2.23 -4.92 -2.85
CA ALA A 235 -1.99 -6.32 -2.50
C ALA A 235 -0.68 -6.85 -3.08
N ALA A 236 -0.38 -6.55 -4.35
CA ALA A 236 0.88 -6.98 -4.97
C ALA A 236 2.10 -6.41 -4.21
N LEU A 237 2.08 -5.11 -3.88
CA LEU A 237 3.18 -4.45 -3.17
C LEU A 237 3.33 -4.94 -1.72
N TYR A 238 2.23 -4.99 -0.97
CA TYR A 238 2.26 -5.46 0.43
C TYR A 238 2.78 -6.89 0.52
N ASN A 239 2.29 -7.77 -0.34
CA ASN A 239 2.68 -9.18 -0.31
C ASN A 239 4.13 -9.38 -0.75
N LEU A 240 4.65 -8.52 -1.64
CA LEU A 240 6.07 -8.52 -2.00
C LEU A 240 6.96 -8.05 -0.84
N MET A 241 6.54 -7.02 -0.10
CA MET A 241 7.35 -6.43 0.99
C MET A 241 7.28 -7.20 2.30
N GLN A 242 6.09 -7.67 2.68
CA GLN A 242 5.83 -8.24 4.01
C GLN A 242 5.59 -9.75 3.97
N GLY A 243 5.52 -10.34 2.76
CA GLY A 243 5.03 -11.70 2.58
C GLY A 243 3.51 -11.80 2.77
N CYS A 244 3.00 -13.04 2.81
CA CYS A 244 1.60 -13.28 3.19
C CYS A 244 1.54 -14.07 4.47
N PRO A 245 0.61 -13.74 5.39
CA PRO A 245 0.29 -14.65 6.48
C PRO A 245 -0.22 -15.98 5.88
N SER A 246 0.49 -17.08 6.18
CA SER A 246 0.10 -18.41 5.74
C SER A 246 -0.72 -19.11 6.83
N GLY A 247 -2.02 -19.34 6.60
CA GLY A 247 -2.83 -20.29 7.38
C GLY A 247 -4.23 -19.79 7.78
N GLU A 248 -5.14 -20.74 8.04
CA GLU A 248 -6.36 -20.48 8.82
C GLU A 248 -5.93 -20.01 10.21
N GLY A 249 -6.08 -18.72 10.50
CA GLY A 249 -5.61 -18.13 11.76
C GLY A 249 -5.10 -16.69 11.70
N PHE A 250 -5.25 -15.98 10.57
CA PHE A 250 -5.13 -14.51 10.59
C PHE A 250 -6.28 -13.93 11.42
N GLU A 251 -6.06 -13.82 12.72
CA GLU A 251 -6.91 -13.07 13.64
C GLU A 251 -6.22 -11.74 13.93
N VAL A 252 -6.77 -10.63 13.43
CA VAL A 252 -6.54 -9.33 14.06
C VAL A 252 -7.27 -9.37 15.40
N ARG A 253 -6.58 -9.85 16.44
CA ARG A 253 -7.16 -9.97 17.77
C ARG A 253 -7.38 -8.59 18.36
N ASP A 254 -8.65 -8.32 18.69
CA ASP A 254 -9.09 -7.13 19.40
C ASP A 254 -8.24 -6.96 20.67
N SER A 255 -7.44 -5.90 20.71
CA SER A 255 -6.35 -5.73 21.67
C SER A 255 -6.84 -5.18 23.01
N GLN A 256 -7.63 -5.97 23.74
CA GLN A 256 -7.90 -5.68 25.17
C GLN A 256 -6.95 -6.40 26.13
N SER A 257 -6.06 -7.27 25.63
CA SER A 257 -5.03 -7.89 26.46
C SER A 257 -3.65 -7.27 26.16
N PRO A 258 -2.92 -6.80 27.18
CA PRO A 258 -1.56 -6.30 26.97
C PRO A 258 -0.69 -7.40 26.35
N PRO A 259 0.23 -7.05 25.43
CA PRO A 259 1.15 -8.01 24.85
C PRO A 259 2.00 -8.63 25.96
N SER A 260 1.98 -9.97 26.07
CA SER A 260 2.83 -10.73 26.98
C SER A 260 3.98 -11.36 26.18
N VAL A 261 5.18 -11.30 26.77
CA VAL A 261 6.42 -11.87 26.19
C VAL A 261 6.30 -13.39 26.02
N ASP A 262 5.51 -14.06 26.87
CA ASP A 262 5.27 -15.51 26.81
C ASP A 262 4.59 -15.95 25.51
N ARG A 263 3.95 -15.01 24.81
CA ARG A 263 3.23 -15.23 23.56
C ARG A 263 4.08 -14.95 22.31
N LEU A 264 5.25 -14.33 22.45
CA LEU A 264 6.18 -14.07 21.33
C LEU A 264 7.15 -15.24 21.09
N VAL A 265 7.26 -16.16 22.03
CA VAL A 265 8.09 -17.36 21.92
C VAL A 265 7.24 -18.50 21.36
N CYS A 266 7.27 -18.69 20.03
CA CYS A 266 6.61 -19.80 19.35
C CYS A 266 7.40 -21.13 19.43
N ASP A 267 8.62 -21.11 19.98
CA ASP A 267 9.49 -22.28 20.09
C ASP A 267 9.56 -22.78 21.54
N ASP A 268 8.95 -23.93 21.80
CA ASP A 268 8.93 -24.57 23.13
C ASP A 268 10.33 -24.90 23.67
N ARG A 269 11.36 -24.95 22.81
CA ARG A 269 12.75 -25.16 23.24
C ARG A 269 13.31 -23.97 24.02
N LEU A 270 12.81 -22.77 23.77
CA LEU A 270 13.19 -21.55 24.50
C LEU A 270 12.45 -21.41 25.83
N ARG A 271 11.44 -22.26 26.10
CA ARG A 271 10.70 -22.31 27.37
C ARG A 271 11.31 -23.25 28.41
N GLN A 272 12.29 -24.08 28.03
CA GLN A 272 12.84 -25.13 28.89
C GLN A 272 14.20 -24.79 29.52
N SER A 273 14.62 -23.53 29.51
CA SER A 273 15.81 -23.08 30.23
C SER A 273 15.43 -22.33 31.52
N GLU A 274 14.83 -23.04 32.47
CA GLU A 274 14.79 -22.66 33.90
C GLU A 274 15.08 -23.88 34.77
#